data_AF-A0A6P2AYQ4-F1
#
_entry.id   AF-A0A6P2AYQ4-F1
#
_cell.length_a   1.000
_cell.length_b   1.000
_cell.length_c   1.000
_cell.angle_alpha   90.00
_cell.angle_beta   90.00
_cell.angle_gamma   90.00
#
_symmetry.space_group_name_H-M   'P 1'
#
loop_
_entity.id
_entity.type
_entity.pdbx_description
1 polymer ?
#
loop_
_entity_poly.entity_id
_entity_poly.type
_entity_poly.pdbx_seq_one_letter_code
_entity_poly.pdbx_strand_id
1 'polypeptide(L)'
;MKSTLMRWKLLLLQGLELSSEQQQQLVQAIQHLADDPGLRLKAFEVEGGDRPAFTFQGGSIGYQRIRTLFKTQQLTNILNLPIKDVSPLETTPPNPSPVIPQLQPNRPAENLATVLYEHFAQLVATESPEIVLNHFQHLLIDTHNIQDMQLQAALEQVVLAKDAPAKFPQILLHCCLLLIHPWQQHKETHPYIAQLLTYFQHLPGAGFKQARGIRRLRELMHEFLTTEQYKILCRLGQIANPVPSNPDRPLGDLIYRYSFLYKNLLLTRESDYEHQRIIQSYDQRAQEYYEFRLNRFVTYQARLAQLAKARQLSQGAGRIIRREKNPTLLGDRELAAALRHFWDKHPGRETRQELAQRLRTDFRRFSSYADFKAQLHQYLITSLPTNSTYPLSMQLKVHLQGILPHYNHRRPDEALSLRTATKLLGLLMVENDAHPDHYLFIEAVANLGASITIGMLIKLTLLCPPLLPELEKRLSHLFRHYQDSLQKDTNWLIKVLENYQLASSIYYGSIDLSPLMQLLKIKPPQPKSEG
;
A
#
# COMPACT_ATOMS: atom_id res chain seq x y z
N MET A 1 -8.62 51.26 0.34
CA MET A 1 -7.68 50.22 -0.12
C MET A 1 -8.51 49.08 -0.72
N LYS A 2 -8.39 48.79 -2.02
CA LYS A 2 -9.11 47.67 -2.65
C LYS A 2 -8.57 46.36 -2.07
N SER A 3 -9.39 45.62 -1.33
CA SER A 3 -9.04 44.29 -0.82
C SER A 3 -8.78 43.37 -2.02
N THR A 4 -7.52 42.98 -2.25
CA THR A 4 -7.15 42.05 -3.31
C THR A 4 -7.70 40.68 -2.96
N LEU A 5 -8.73 40.23 -3.68
CA LEU A 5 -9.32 38.91 -3.51
C LEU A 5 -8.34 37.84 -3.99
N MET A 6 -8.02 36.89 -3.11
CA MET A 6 -7.10 35.79 -3.35
C MET A 6 -7.87 34.52 -3.70
N ARG A 7 -7.41 33.79 -4.71
CA ARG A 7 -7.88 32.44 -5.01
C ARG A 7 -6.94 31.40 -4.44
N TRP A 8 -7.50 30.35 -3.86
CA TRP A 8 -6.75 29.27 -3.25
C TRP A 8 -7.56 27.98 -3.33
N LYS A 9 -6.87 26.84 -3.29
CA LYS A 9 -7.49 25.52 -3.34
C LYS A 9 -7.25 24.74 -2.06
N LEU A 10 -8.24 23.96 -1.67
CA LEU A 10 -8.17 22.94 -0.63
C LEU A 10 -8.26 21.58 -1.33
N LEU A 11 -7.16 20.84 -1.29
CA LEU A 11 -7.05 19.53 -1.92
C LEU A 11 -7.39 18.45 -0.89
N LEU A 12 -8.31 17.55 -1.24
CA LEU A 12 -8.60 16.36 -0.45
C LEU A 12 -7.68 15.19 -0.86
N LEU A 13 -7.64 14.14 -0.03
CA LEU A 13 -7.04 12.86 -0.43
C LEU A 13 -7.79 12.24 -1.61
N GLN A 14 -7.09 11.41 -2.39
CA GLN A 14 -7.64 10.74 -3.57
C GLN A 14 -8.71 9.70 -3.18
N GLY A 15 -9.78 9.56 -3.98
CA GLY A 15 -10.84 8.56 -3.74
C GLY A 15 -11.87 8.91 -2.66
N LEU A 16 -11.94 10.18 -2.24
CA LEU A 16 -12.99 10.69 -1.35
C LEU A 16 -14.19 11.19 -2.16
N GLU A 17 -15.24 10.39 -2.23
CA GLU A 17 -16.53 10.84 -2.73
C GLU A 17 -17.30 11.54 -1.60
N LEU A 18 -17.60 12.83 -1.79
CA LEU A 18 -18.48 13.59 -0.90
C LEU A 18 -19.84 13.72 -1.56
N SER A 19 -20.91 13.36 -0.84
CA SER A 19 -22.27 13.66 -1.30
C SER A 19 -22.49 15.17 -1.41
N SER A 20 -23.44 15.60 -2.24
CA SER A 20 -23.75 17.04 -2.40
C SER A 20 -24.07 17.74 -1.07
N GLU A 21 -24.68 17.02 -0.13
CA GLU A 21 -24.95 17.52 1.23
C GLU A 21 -23.66 17.70 2.06
N GLN A 22 -22.73 16.75 1.98
CA GLN A 22 -21.43 16.85 2.65
C GLN A 22 -20.55 17.96 2.07
N GLN A 23 -20.61 18.17 0.75
CA GLN A 23 -19.92 19.28 0.10
C GLN A 23 -20.45 20.63 0.62
N GLN A 24 -21.77 20.79 0.73
CA GLN A 24 -22.37 22.02 1.28
C GLN A 24 -22.00 22.23 2.76
N GLN A 25 -22.04 21.18 3.58
CA GLN A 25 -21.62 21.26 4.99
C GLN A 25 -20.15 21.65 5.14
N LEU A 26 -19.26 21.12 4.30
CA LEU A 26 -17.84 21.48 4.30
C LEU A 26 -17.63 22.94 3.91
N VAL A 27 -18.33 23.43 2.87
CA VAL A 27 -18.24 24.83 2.44
C VAL A 27 -18.66 25.77 3.58
N GLN A 28 -19.77 25.47 4.26
CA GLN A 28 -20.25 26.24 5.41
C GLN A 28 -19.25 26.21 6.58
N ALA A 29 -18.69 25.04 6.88
CA ALA A 29 -17.70 24.89 7.94
C ALA A 29 -16.41 25.67 7.64
N ILE A 30 -15.94 25.66 6.38
CA ILE A 30 -14.76 26.43 5.95
C ILE A 30 -15.04 27.94 6.01
N GLN A 31 -16.22 28.40 5.59
CA GLN A 31 -16.61 29.81 5.72
C GLN A 31 -16.61 30.27 7.18
N HIS A 32 -17.15 29.45 8.09
CA HIS A 32 -17.13 29.74 9.52
C HIS A 32 -15.70 29.73 10.10
N LEU A 33 -14.83 28.80 9.67
CA LEU A 33 -13.45 28.70 10.17
C LEU A 33 -12.53 29.80 9.65
N ALA A 34 -12.76 30.25 8.41
CA ALA A 34 -12.01 31.33 7.78
C ALA A 34 -12.32 32.69 8.41
N ASP A 35 -13.49 32.85 9.04
CA ASP A 35 -13.96 34.11 9.62
C ASP A 35 -13.89 35.24 8.58
N ASP A 36 -14.26 34.89 7.35
CA ASP A 36 -14.19 35.75 6.17
C ASP A 36 -15.56 35.75 5.50
N PRO A 37 -16.38 36.80 5.72
CA PRO A 37 -17.71 36.91 5.13
C PRO A 37 -17.68 37.06 3.60
N GLY A 38 -16.50 37.35 3.03
CA GLY A 38 -16.28 37.43 1.58
C GLY A 38 -15.89 36.10 0.93
N LEU A 39 -15.70 35.02 1.70
CA LEU A 39 -15.25 33.74 1.17
C LEU A 39 -16.36 33.03 0.38
N ARG A 40 -16.13 32.81 -0.92
CA ARG A 40 -17.05 32.12 -1.82
C ARG A 40 -16.37 30.91 -2.46
N LEU A 41 -17.07 29.78 -2.50
CA LEU A 41 -16.68 28.66 -3.34
C LEU A 41 -16.81 29.08 -4.82
N LYS A 42 -15.78 28.80 -5.61
CA LYS A 42 -15.76 29.07 -7.05
C LYS A 42 -15.95 27.83 -7.89
N ALA A 43 -15.32 26.73 -7.48
CA ALA A 43 -15.43 25.47 -8.17
C ALA A 43 -15.16 24.33 -7.20
N PHE A 44 -15.81 23.21 -7.46
CA PHE A 44 -15.41 21.91 -6.94
C PHE A 44 -15.01 21.09 -8.16
N GLU A 45 -13.72 20.82 -8.30
CA GLU A 45 -13.14 20.18 -9.48
C GLU A 45 -12.33 18.95 -9.05
N VAL A 46 -12.28 17.96 -9.92
CA VAL A 46 -11.41 16.80 -9.78
C VAL A 46 -10.11 17.11 -10.53
N GLU A 47 -9.06 17.50 -9.82
CA GLU A 47 -7.81 17.94 -10.44
C GLU A 47 -6.96 16.72 -10.87
N GLY A 48 -6.55 16.67 -12.15
CA GLY A 48 -5.50 15.78 -12.65
C GLY A 48 -5.66 14.29 -12.31
N GLY A 49 -6.87 13.73 -12.50
CA GLY A 49 -7.12 12.30 -12.33
C GLY A 49 -7.40 11.88 -10.89
N ASP A 50 -8.46 12.46 -10.29
CA ASP A 50 -9.22 11.87 -9.17
C ASP A 50 -8.99 12.45 -7.74
N ARG A 51 -8.45 13.67 -7.62
CA ARG A 51 -8.41 14.40 -6.33
C ARG A 51 -9.48 15.50 -6.27
N PRO A 52 -10.45 15.41 -5.35
CA PRO A 52 -11.42 16.48 -5.18
C PRO A 52 -10.75 17.72 -4.60
N ALA A 53 -10.89 18.83 -5.30
CA ALA A 53 -10.35 20.14 -4.94
C ALA A 53 -11.48 21.15 -4.79
N PHE A 54 -11.53 21.82 -3.65
CA PHE A 54 -12.41 22.97 -3.45
C PHE A 54 -11.62 24.24 -3.73
N THR A 55 -12.03 24.99 -4.75
CA THR A 55 -11.43 26.28 -5.10
C THR A 55 -12.25 27.41 -4.47
N PHE A 56 -11.62 28.19 -3.61
CA PHE A 56 -12.23 29.32 -2.91
C PHE A 56 -11.67 30.64 -3.40
N GLN A 57 -12.49 31.70 -3.34
CA GLN A 57 -12.07 33.08 -3.52
C GLN A 57 -12.51 33.90 -2.29
N GLY A 58 -11.56 34.58 -1.65
CA GLY A 58 -11.82 35.39 -0.45
C GLY A 58 -10.67 36.35 -0.14
N GLY A 59 -10.69 36.94 1.05
CA GLY A 59 -9.62 37.77 1.56
C GLY A 59 -8.37 36.94 1.94
N SER A 60 -7.21 37.59 1.93
CA SER A 60 -5.95 36.96 2.33
C SER A 60 -5.95 36.48 3.78
N ILE A 61 -6.70 37.15 4.66
CA ILE A 61 -6.86 36.80 6.08
C ILE A 61 -7.52 35.42 6.24
N GLY A 62 -8.62 35.17 5.53
CA GLY A 62 -9.32 33.88 5.56
C GLY A 62 -8.44 32.74 5.08
N TYR A 63 -7.70 32.93 3.97
CA TYR A 63 -6.73 31.95 3.50
C TYR A 63 -5.63 31.65 4.53
N GLN A 64 -5.01 32.68 5.13
CA GLN A 64 -3.94 32.47 6.12
C GLN A 64 -4.44 31.74 7.36
N ARG A 65 -5.69 31.99 7.78
CA ARG A 65 -6.31 31.29 8.91
C ARG A 65 -6.52 29.81 8.60
N ILE A 66 -7.11 29.49 7.44
CA ILE A 66 -7.29 28.10 7.01
C ILE A 66 -5.94 27.39 6.82
N ARG A 67 -4.96 28.05 6.21
CA ARG A 67 -3.59 27.52 6.04
C ARG A 67 -2.91 27.28 7.38
N THR A 68 -3.13 28.16 8.37
CA THR A 68 -2.59 27.98 9.72
C THR A 68 -3.24 26.77 10.38
N LEU A 69 -4.57 26.64 10.33
CA LEU A 69 -5.29 25.46 10.83
C LEU A 69 -4.84 24.17 10.14
N PHE A 70 -4.51 24.23 8.85
CA PHE A 70 -3.96 23.09 8.11
C PHE A 70 -2.56 22.73 8.59
N LYS A 71 -1.65 23.71 8.70
CA LYS A 71 -0.27 23.50 9.19
C LYS A 71 -0.22 23.03 10.65
N THR A 72 -1.16 23.48 11.49
CA THR A 72 -1.32 23.01 12.87
C THR A 72 -2.15 21.73 12.97
N GLN A 73 -2.54 21.14 11.84
CA GLN A 73 -3.32 19.89 11.74
C GLN A 73 -4.71 19.95 12.41
N GLN A 74 -5.19 21.14 12.75
CA GLN A 74 -6.52 21.35 13.33
C GLN A 74 -7.61 21.27 12.27
N LEU A 75 -7.32 21.67 11.03
CA LEU A 75 -8.31 21.74 9.95
C LEU A 75 -8.91 20.37 9.62
N THR A 76 -8.06 19.36 9.42
CA THR A 76 -8.47 17.96 9.18
C THR A 76 -9.31 17.40 10.34
N ASN A 77 -8.97 17.80 11.57
CA ASN A 77 -9.67 17.38 12.78
C ASN A 77 -11.06 18.03 12.94
N ILE A 78 -11.18 19.31 12.55
CA ILE A 78 -12.43 20.07 12.67
C ILE A 78 -13.40 19.67 11.55
N LEU A 79 -12.91 19.56 10.32
CA LEU A 79 -13.73 19.21 9.16
C LEU A 79 -14.03 17.71 9.08
N ASN A 80 -13.35 16.89 9.89
CA ASN A 80 -13.42 15.43 9.84
C ASN A 80 -13.20 14.89 8.41
N LEU A 81 -12.36 15.58 7.64
CA LEU A 81 -12.10 15.29 6.23
C LEU A 81 -10.60 15.39 5.93
N PRO A 82 -10.04 14.47 5.12
CA PRO A 82 -8.61 14.41 4.86
C PRO A 82 -8.19 15.48 3.87
N ILE A 83 -7.44 16.46 4.36
CA ILE A 83 -6.93 17.56 3.54
C ILE A 83 -5.48 17.23 3.22
N LYS A 84 -5.19 17.10 1.93
CA LYS A 84 -3.84 16.85 1.41
C LYS A 84 -3.01 18.13 1.41
N ASP A 85 -3.62 19.24 0.98
CA ASP A 85 -2.92 20.52 0.86
C ASP A 85 -3.90 21.70 0.88
N VAL A 86 -3.39 22.87 1.26
CA VAL A 86 -4.06 24.18 1.13
C VAL A 86 -3.07 25.15 0.50
N SER A 87 -3.28 25.46 -0.79
CA SER A 87 -2.31 26.20 -1.60
C SER A 87 -2.95 27.37 -2.35
N PRO A 88 -2.19 28.44 -2.64
CA PRO A 88 -2.68 29.55 -3.46
C PRO A 88 -2.78 29.11 -4.93
N LEU A 89 -3.71 29.71 -5.69
CA LEU A 89 -3.78 29.59 -7.15
C LEU A 89 -3.09 30.81 -7.76
N GLU A 90 -1.91 30.62 -8.36
CA GLU A 90 -1.22 31.71 -9.08
C GLU A 90 -2.00 32.07 -10.35
N THR A 91 -2.27 33.37 -10.56
CA THR A 91 -2.90 33.86 -11.78
C THR A 91 -1.88 33.86 -12.92
N THR A 92 -1.75 32.75 -13.62
CA THR A 92 -1.07 32.64 -14.91
C THR A 92 -2.08 32.29 -16.01
N PRO A 93 -1.87 32.77 -17.26
CA PRO A 93 -2.84 32.67 -18.36
C PRO A 93 -3.09 31.20 -18.78
N PRO A 94 -4.23 30.91 -19.44
CA PRO A 94 -4.72 29.56 -19.62
C PRO A 94 -3.78 28.79 -20.55
N ASN A 95 -3.08 27.81 -20.00
CA ASN A 95 -2.55 26.71 -20.79
C ASN A 95 -3.66 25.64 -20.89
N PRO A 96 -3.73 24.89 -22.01
CA PRO A 96 -4.93 24.21 -22.44
C PRO A 96 -5.31 23.07 -21.49
N SER A 97 -6.61 22.76 -21.49
CA SER A 97 -7.32 21.65 -20.87
C SER A 97 -6.51 20.36 -20.68
N PRO A 98 -6.88 19.51 -19.70
CA PRO A 98 -6.21 18.25 -19.45
C PRO A 98 -6.14 17.42 -20.73
N VAL A 99 -4.92 17.29 -21.24
CA VAL A 99 -4.59 16.36 -22.31
C VAL A 99 -4.90 14.97 -21.77
N ILE A 100 -5.93 14.33 -22.31
CA ILE A 100 -6.07 12.87 -22.34
C ILE A 100 -4.67 12.33 -22.62
N PRO A 101 -4.11 11.39 -21.81
CA PRO A 101 -2.74 10.92 -22.03
C PRO A 101 -2.61 10.44 -23.47
N GLN A 102 -1.99 11.25 -24.32
CA GLN A 102 -1.63 10.82 -25.66
C GLN A 102 -0.53 9.79 -25.46
N LEU A 103 -0.79 8.57 -25.95
CA LEU A 103 0.23 7.56 -26.23
C LEU A 103 1.42 8.25 -26.88
N GLN A 104 2.51 8.47 -26.13
CA GLN A 104 3.74 8.94 -26.75
C GLN A 104 4.36 7.74 -27.50
N PRO A 105 4.56 7.86 -28.82
CA PRO A 105 5.13 6.79 -29.62
C PRO A 105 6.65 6.86 -29.44
N ASN A 106 7.22 5.96 -28.64
CA ASN A 106 8.67 5.85 -28.52
C ASN A 106 9.14 4.40 -28.54
N ARG A 107 9.00 3.75 -29.71
CA ARG A 107 10.07 3.11 -30.52
C ARG A 107 9.54 1.96 -31.39
N PRO A 108 10.14 1.73 -32.57
CA PRO A 108 9.58 0.92 -33.63
C PRO A 108 9.93 -0.57 -33.43
N ALA A 109 8.95 -1.33 -32.99
CA ALA A 109 8.72 -2.66 -33.52
C ALA A 109 7.24 -2.65 -33.90
N GLU A 110 6.89 -3.14 -35.08
CA GLU A 110 5.50 -3.41 -35.47
C GLU A 110 4.90 -4.41 -34.47
N ASN A 111 4.43 -3.91 -33.32
CA ASN A 111 3.78 -4.72 -32.32
C ASN A 111 2.35 -4.93 -32.78
N LEU A 112 2.08 -6.09 -33.35
CA LEU A 112 0.74 -6.53 -33.76
C LEU A 112 -0.26 -6.51 -32.59
N ALA A 113 0.25 -6.58 -31.35
CA ALA A 113 -0.54 -6.40 -30.12
C ALA A 113 -1.01 -4.95 -29.90
N THR A 114 -0.36 -3.94 -30.49
CA THR A 114 -0.72 -2.53 -30.33
C THR A 114 -2.13 -2.25 -30.84
N VAL A 115 -2.55 -2.90 -31.94
CA VAL A 115 -3.91 -2.77 -32.48
C VAL A 115 -4.95 -3.30 -31.47
N LEU A 116 -4.66 -4.43 -30.81
CA LEU A 116 -5.52 -4.97 -29.76
C LEU A 116 -5.61 -4.02 -28.56
N TYR A 117 -4.48 -3.44 -28.16
CA TYR A 117 -4.42 -2.52 -27.01
C TYR A 117 -5.16 -1.21 -27.28
N GLU A 118 -4.95 -0.60 -28.44
CA GLU A 118 -5.63 0.62 -28.86
C GLU A 118 -7.15 0.40 -28.95
N HIS A 119 -7.56 -0.75 -29.50
CA HIS A 119 -8.97 -1.12 -29.57
C HIS A 119 -9.63 -1.21 -28.19
N PHE A 120 -9.04 -1.97 -27.26
CA PHE A 120 -9.59 -2.09 -25.90
C PHE A 120 -9.53 -0.76 -25.13
N ALA A 121 -8.48 0.04 -25.30
CA ALA A 121 -8.38 1.35 -24.67
C ALA A 121 -9.48 2.32 -25.15
N GLN A 122 -9.77 2.34 -26.45
CA GLN A 122 -10.85 3.14 -27.03
C GLN A 122 -12.21 2.64 -26.54
N LEU A 123 -12.44 1.33 -26.60
CA LEU A 123 -13.70 0.71 -26.21
C LEU A 123 -14.06 1.03 -24.75
N VAL A 124 -13.09 0.95 -23.84
CA VAL A 124 -13.29 1.25 -22.43
C VAL A 124 -13.51 2.76 -22.17
N ALA A 125 -13.00 3.63 -23.04
CA ALA A 125 -13.21 5.06 -22.93
C ALA A 125 -14.59 5.53 -23.42
N THR A 126 -15.21 4.80 -24.35
CA THR A 126 -16.47 5.21 -25.00
C THR A 126 -17.70 4.45 -24.52
N GLU A 127 -17.56 3.17 -24.15
CA GLU A 127 -18.69 2.27 -23.90
C GLU A 127 -18.88 1.94 -22.41
N SER A 128 -20.06 1.40 -22.08
CA SER A 128 -20.34 0.88 -20.74
C SER A 128 -19.59 -0.43 -20.46
N PRO A 129 -19.28 -0.76 -19.19
CA PRO A 129 -18.58 -2.00 -18.83
C PRO A 129 -19.26 -3.27 -19.36
N GLU A 130 -20.60 -3.29 -19.43
CA GLU A 130 -21.37 -4.41 -19.98
C GLU A 130 -21.07 -4.64 -21.47
N ILE A 131 -21.06 -3.57 -22.27
CA ILE A 131 -20.75 -3.63 -23.70
C ILE A 131 -19.30 -4.07 -23.91
N VAL A 132 -18.38 -3.54 -23.10
CA VAL A 132 -16.96 -3.92 -23.15
C VAL A 132 -16.77 -5.41 -22.85
N LEU A 133 -17.44 -5.95 -21.83
CA LEU A 133 -17.36 -7.38 -21.49
C LEU A 133 -17.94 -8.26 -22.60
N ASN A 134 -19.10 -7.91 -23.15
CA ASN A 134 -19.70 -8.64 -24.28
C ASN A 134 -18.75 -8.64 -25.48
N HIS A 135 -18.12 -7.51 -25.78
CA HIS A 135 -17.16 -7.41 -26.88
C HIS A 135 -15.89 -8.23 -26.61
N PHE A 136 -15.37 -8.19 -25.38
CA PHE A 136 -14.24 -9.01 -24.95
C PHE A 136 -14.54 -10.50 -25.12
N GLN A 137 -15.72 -10.94 -24.67
CA GLN A 137 -16.19 -12.32 -24.81
C GLN A 137 -16.30 -12.70 -26.30
N HIS A 138 -16.93 -11.89 -27.13
CA HIS A 138 -17.08 -12.19 -28.55
C HIS A 138 -15.75 -12.27 -29.31
N LEU A 139 -14.81 -11.37 -29.01
CA LEU A 139 -13.51 -11.31 -29.66
C LEU A 139 -12.58 -12.46 -29.25
N LEU A 140 -12.43 -12.69 -27.94
CA LEU A 140 -11.39 -13.58 -27.41
C LEU A 140 -11.90 -14.97 -27.02
N ILE A 141 -13.20 -15.14 -26.72
CA ILE A 141 -13.75 -16.38 -26.15
C ILE A 141 -14.61 -17.11 -27.17
N ASP A 142 -15.66 -16.44 -27.64
CA ASP A 142 -16.57 -17.04 -28.61
C ASP A 142 -15.89 -17.12 -29.97
N THR A 143 -15.12 -16.09 -30.36
CA THR A 143 -14.50 -15.93 -31.70
C THR A 143 -15.53 -15.92 -32.84
N HIS A 144 -16.73 -15.38 -32.59
CA HIS A 144 -17.81 -15.35 -33.58
C HIS A 144 -17.94 -13.95 -34.19
N ASN A 145 -17.97 -13.90 -35.53
CA ASN A 145 -18.43 -12.73 -36.30
C ASN A 145 -17.69 -11.41 -35.97
N ILE A 146 -16.35 -11.45 -35.90
CA ILE A 146 -15.53 -10.25 -35.73
C ILE A 146 -15.71 -9.38 -36.98
N GLN A 147 -16.38 -8.23 -36.83
CA GLN A 147 -16.68 -7.34 -37.95
C GLN A 147 -15.44 -6.55 -38.41
N ASP A 148 -14.49 -6.33 -37.49
CA ASP A 148 -13.25 -5.63 -37.78
C ASP A 148 -12.18 -6.59 -38.31
N MET A 149 -11.93 -6.53 -39.63
CA MET A 149 -10.93 -7.34 -40.31
C MET A 149 -9.50 -7.05 -39.84
N GLN A 150 -9.19 -5.82 -39.42
CA GLN A 150 -7.86 -5.47 -38.93
C GLN A 150 -7.61 -6.10 -37.55
N LEU A 151 -8.61 -6.01 -36.67
CA LEU A 151 -8.55 -6.62 -35.34
C LEU A 151 -8.45 -8.14 -35.41
N GLN A 152 -9.22 -8.77 -36.31
CA GLN A 152 -9.14 -10.20 -36.55
C GLN A 152 -7.77 -10.64 -37.07
N ALA A 153 -7.23 -9.91 -38.06
CA ALA A 153 -5.90 -10.21 -38.60
C ALA A 153 -4.80 -10.04 -37.55
N ALA A 154 -4.88 -8.99 -36.71
CA ALA A 154 -3.94 -8.77 -35.62
C ALA A 154 -3.98 -9.92 -34.60
N LEU A 155 -5.18 -10.33 -34.17
CA LEU A 155 -5.37 -11.45 -33.25
C LEU A 155 -4.83 -12.76 -33.84
N GLU A 156 -5.16 -13.06 -35.10
CA GLU A 156 -4.70 -14.28 -35.76
C GLU A 156 -3.17 -14.33 -35.88
N GLN A 157 -2.52 -13.21 -36.20
CA GLN A 157 -1.07 -13.14 -36.27
C GLN A 157 -0.42 -13.31 -34.89
N VAL A 158 -0.97 -12.71 -33.83
CA VAL A 158 -0.49 -12.89 -32.45
C VAL A 158 -0.59 -14.36 -32.03
N VAL A 159 -1.70 -15.02 -32.34
CA VAL A 159 -1.98 -16.42 -31.95
C VAL A 159 -1.15 -17.43 -32.74
N LEU A 160 -0.90 -17.17 -34.03
CA LEU A 160 -0.13 -18.06 -34.91
C LEU A 160 1.38 -17.79 -34.89
N ALA A 161 1.83 -16.76 -34.17
CA ALA A 161 3.25 -16.46 -34.01
C ALA A 161 4.00 -17.64 -33.35
N LYS A 162 5.25 -17.86 -33.75
CA LYS A 162 6.08 -18.97 -33.24
C LYS A 162 6.34 -18.87 -31.73
N ASP A 163 6.43 -17.65 -31.23
CA ASP A 163 6.67 -17.29 -29.82
C ASP A 163 5.37 -16.98 -29.05
N ALA A 164 4.20 -17.30 -29.63
CA ALA A 164 2.90 -17.09 -28.99
C ALA A 164 2.79 -17.71 -27.59
N PRO A 165 3.26 -18.95 -27.30
CA PRO A 165 3.22 -19.50 -25.93
C PRO A 165 3.88 -18.61 -24.88
N ALA A 166 4.97 -17.92 -25.25
CA ALA A 166 5.71 -17.06 -24.34
C ALA A 166 5.09 -15.66 -24.23
N LYS A 167 4.60 -15.10 -25.34
CA LYS A 167 4.13 -13.70 -25.40
C LYS A 167 2.64 -13.52 -25.13
N PHE A 168 1.81 -14.47 -25.56
CA PHE A 168 0.35 -14.37 -25.47
C PHE A 168 -0.16 -14.14 -24.04
N PRO A 169 0.36 -14.81 -22.99
CA PRO A 169 -0.06 -14.55 -21.61
C PRO A 169 0.09 -13.08 -21.18
N GLN A 170 1.18 -12.43 -21.59
CA GLN A 170 1.43 -11.01 -21.28
C GLN A 170 0.50 -10.09 -22.07
N ILE A 171 0.28 -10.39 -23.35
CA ILE A 171 -0.64 -9.62 -24.22
C ILE A 171 -2.05 -9.67 -23.64
N LEU A 172 -2.51 -10.86 -23.27
CA LEU A 172 -3.85 -11.05 -22.69
C LEU A 172 -3.99 -10.35 -21.34
N LEU A 173 -2.98 -10.46 -20.46
CA LEU A 173 -2.97 -9.72 -19.19
C LEU A 173 -3.05 -8.21 -19.42
N HIS A 174 -2.32 -7.67 -20.42
CA HIS A 174 -2.37 -6.25 -20.75
C HIS A 174 -3.76 -5.81 -21.20
N CYS A 175 -4.39 -6.58 -22.10
CA CYS A 175 -5.77 -6.32 -22.50
C CYS A 175 -6.70 -6.29 -21.27
N CYS A 176 -6.63 -7.27 -20.38
CA CYS A 176 -7.44 -7.27 -19.16
C CYS A 176 -7.15 -6.08 -18.24
N LEU A 177 -5.89 -5.65 -18.11
CA LEU A 177 -5.50 -4.50 -17.29
C LEU A 177 -6.05 -3.19 -17.81
N LEU A 178 -6.11 -3.00 -19.14
CA LEU A 178 -6.75 -1.83 -19.75
C LEU A 178 -8.23 -1.71 -19.37
N LEU A 179 -8.93 -2.84 -19.24
CA LEU A 179 -10.32 -2.90 -18.80
C LEU A 179 -10.44 -2.65 -17.29
N ILE A 180 -9.61 -3.33 -16.49
CA ILE A 180 -9.67 -3.27 -15.02
C ILE A 180 -9.29 -1.89 -14.49
N HIS A 181 -8.34 -1.19 -15.11
CA HIS A 181 -7.81 0.07 -14.59
C HIS A 181 -8.87 1.16 -14.34
N PRO A 182 -9.73 1.51 -15.31
CA PRO A 182 -10.82 2.45 -15.10
C PRO A 182 -11.95 1.87 -14.26
N TRP A 183 -12.25 0.55 -14.34
CA TRP A 183 -13.28 -0.06 -13.49
C TRP A 183 -12.89 -0.07 -12.00
N GLN A 184 -11.61 -0.09 -11.68
CA GLN A 184 -11.16 0.00 -10.29
C GLN A 184 -11.48 1.36 -9.64
N GLN A 185 -11.65 2.43 -10.44
CA GLN A 185 -11.91 3.78 -9.93
C GLN A 185 -13.28 3.89 -9.27
N HIS A 186 -14.27 3.16 -9.77
CA HIS A 186 -15.65 3.26 -9.33
C HIS A 186 -16.13 1.95 -8.72
N LYS A 187 -16.65 1.98 -7.49
CA LYS A 187 -17.14 0.77 -6.83
C LYS A 187 -18.28 0.08 -7.57
N GLU A 188 -19.07 0.85 -8.30
CA GLU A 188 -20.18 0.35 -9.11
C GLU A 188 -19.71 -0.59 -10.23
N THR A 189 -18.45 -0.45 -10.67
CA THR A 189 -17.89 -1.25 -11.76
C THR A 189 -17.00 -2.40 -11.29
N HIS A 190 -16.76 -2.54 -9.98
CA HIS A 190 -16.04 -3.68 -9.39
C HIS A 190 -16.66 -5.06 -9.72
N PRO A 191 -18.00 -5.23 -9.77
CA PRO A 191 -18.60 -6.50 -10.16
C PRO A 191 -18.21 -6.97 -11.57
N TYR A 192 -17.95 -6.07 -12.51
CA TYR A 192 -17.52 -6.41 -13.87
C TYR A 192 -16.12 -7.03 -13.92
N ILE A 193 -15.25 -6.70 -12.95
CA ILE A 193 -13.94 -7.34 -12.80
C ILE A 193 -14.11 -8.81 -12.39
N ALA A 194 -15.08 -9.11 -11.51
CA ALA A 194 -15.40 -10.49 -11.16
C ALA A 194 -16.02 -11.22 -12.36
N GLN A 195 -16.92 -10.58 -13.12
CA GLN A 195 -17.50 -11.17 -14.33
C GLN A 195 -16.43 -11.50 -15.38
N LEU A 196 -15.46 -10.59 -15.61
CA LEU A 196 -14.32 -10.85 -16.49
C LEU A 196 -13.57 -12.13 -16.10
N LEU A 197 -13.38 -12.37 -14.80
CA LEU A 197 -12.73 -13.59 -14.29
C LEU A 197 -13.57 -14.85 -14.49
N THR A 198 -14.90 -14.75 -14.40
CA THR A 198 -15.79 -15.91 -14.62
C THR A 198 -15.75 -16.44 -16.05
N TYR A 199 -15.44 -15.57 -17.03
CA TYR A 199 -15.27 -15.97 -18.40
C TYR A 199 -14.10 -16.96 -18.61
N PHE A 200 -13.01 -16.77 -17.87
CA PHE A 200 -11.87 -17.69 -17.91
C PHE A 200 -12.16 -19.05 -17.25
N GLN A 201 -13.18 -19.14 -16.40
CA GLN A 201 -13.59 -20.39 -15.76
C GLN A 201 -14.44 -21.26 -16.69
N HIS A 202 -15.09 -20.67 -17.69
CA HIS A 202 -16.04 -21.34 -18.60
C HIS A 202 -15.55 -21.34 -20.05
N LEU A 203 -14.25 -21.55 -20.26
CA LEU A 203 -13.69 -21.55 -21.61
C LEU A 203 -14.23 -22.73 -22.44
N PRO A 204 -14.65 -22.46 -23.70
CA PRO A 204 -15.13 -23.51 -24.58
C PRO A 204 -13.97 -24.40 -25.05
N GLY A 205 -14.10 -25.72 -24.96
CA GLY A 205 -13.06 -26.67 -25.37
C GLY A 205 -12.69 -26.57 -26.85
N ALA A 206 -11.47 -26.97 -27.23
CA ALA A 206 -11.03 -26.99 -28.63
C ALA A 206 -11.82 -28.03 -29.45
N GLY A 207 -12.75 -27.56 -30.28
CA GLY A 207 -13.60 -28.43 -31.10
C GLY A 207 -12.88 -28.90 -32.37
N PHE A 208 -13.14 -30.14 -32.79
CA PHE A 208 -12.48 -30.76 -33.95
C PHE A 208 -12.75 -30.10 -35.32
N LYS A 209 -13.74 -29.19 -35.43
CA LYS A 209 -14.16 -28.54 -36.69
C LYS A 209 -13.83 -27.04 -36.78
N GLN A 210 -12.87 -26.55 -35.98
CA GLN A 210 -12.56 -25.12 -35.89
C GLN A 210 -11.43 -24.70 -36.83
N ALA A 211 -11.46 -23.43 -37.26
CA ALA A 211 -10.35 -22.81 -37.98
C ALA A 211 -9.06 -22.86 -37.14
N ARG A 212 -7.91 -22.95 -37.81
CA ARG A 212 -6.60 -23.13 -37.15
C ARG A 212 -6.30 -22.05 -36.11
N GLY A 213 -6.57 -20.78 -36.42
CA GLY A 213 -6.39 -19.66 -35.50
C GLY A 213 -7.25 -19.79 -34.23
N ILE A 214 -8.53 -20.13 -34.38
CA ILE A 214 -9.46 -20.31 -33.24
C ILE A 214 -9.02 -21.46 -32.35
N ARG A 215 -8.65 -22.59 -32.94
CA ARG A 215 -8.13 -23.74 -32.18
C ARG A 215 -6.88 -23.35 -31.39
N ARG A 216 -5.95 -22.63 -32.04
CA ARG A 216 -4.70 -22.21 -31.40
C ARG A 216 -4.94 -21.19 -30.29
N LEU A 217 -5.87 -20.26 -30.47
CA LEU A 217 -6.28 -19.31 -29.43
C LEU A 217 -6.80 -20.06 -28.20
N ARG A 218 -7.68 -21.04 -28.38
CA ARG A 218 -8.20 -21.86 -27.26
C ARG A 218 -7.11 -22.63 -26.53
N GLU A 219 -6.16 -23.22 -27.27
CA GLU A 219 -4.98 -23.86 -26.66
C GLU A 219 -4.19 -22.85 -25.81
N LEU A 220 -3.88 -21.67 -26.34
CA LEU A 220 -3.16 -20.62 -25.61
C LEU A 220 -3.95 -20.08 -24.41
N MET A 221 -5.28 -20.00 -24.50
CA MET A 221 -6.14 -19.61 -23.37
C MET A 221 -6.15 -20.66 -22.26
N HIS A 222 -6.15 -21.95 -22.60
CA HIS A 222 -6.03 -23.01 -21.60
C HIS A 222 -4.63 -23.03 -20.98
N GLU A 223 -3.58 -22.83 -21.77
CA GLU A 223 -2.21 -22.65 -21.26
C GLU A 223 -2.15 -21.45 -20.30
N PHE A 224 -2.77 -20.32 -20.65
CA PHE A 224 -2.82 -19.10 -19.84
C PHE A 224 -3.33 -19.35 -18.42
N LEU A 225 -4.34 -20.20 -18.21
CA LEU A 225 -4.88 -20.51 -16.87
C LEU A 225 -3.83 -21.08 -15.90
N THR A 226 -2.74 -21.66 -16.42
CA THR A 226 -1.65 -22.23 -15.61
C THR A 226 -0.52 -21.24 -15.32
N THR A 227 -0.57 -20.05 -15.93
CA THR A 227 0.51 -19.06 -15.89
C THR A 227 0.45 -18.13 -14.68
N GLU A 228 1.58 -17.48 -14.36
CA GLU A 228 1.59 -16.44 -13.33
C GLU A 228 0.77 -15.20 -13.72
N GLN A 229 0.63 -14.92 -15.02
CA GLN A 229 -0.17 -13.81 -15.53
C GLN A 229 -1.65 -13.97 -15.18
N TYR A 230 -2.19 -15.19 -15.29
CA TYR A 230 -3.55 -15.47 -14.82
C TYR A 230 -3.69 -15.33 -13.30
N LYS A 231 -2.69 -15.78 -12.52
CA LYS A 231 -2.69 -15.59 -11.07
C LYS A 231 -2.68 -14.11 -10.67
N ILE A 232 -1.95 -13.26 -11.40
CA ILE A 232 -1.99 -11.79 -11.22
C ILE A 232 -3.40 -11.26 -11.47
N LEU A 233 -4.06 -11.71 -12.53
CA LEU A 233 -5.43 -11.33 -12.84
C LEU A 233 -6.42 -11.74 -11.72
N CYS A 234 -6.29 -12.96 -11.20
CA CYS A 234 -7.09 -13.41 -10.05
C CYS A 234 -6.87 -12.54 -8.81
N ARG A 235 -5.62 -12.22 -8.51
CA ARG A 235 -5.25 -11.31 -7.40
C ARG A 235 -5.87 -9.92 -7.57
N LEU A 236 -5.88 -9.37 -8.78
CA LEU A 236 -6.54 -8.09 -9.08
C LEU A 236 -8.06 -8.16 -8.86
N GLY A 237 -8.69 -9.28 -9.19
CA GLY A 237 -10.09 -9.52 -8.87
C GLY A 237 -10.37 -9.56 -7.37
N GLN A 238 -9.49 -10.20 -6.59
CA GLN A 238 -9.57 -10.21 -5.12
C GLN A 238 -9.39 -8.79 -4.52
N ILE A 239 -8.54 -7.96 -5.13
CA ILE A 239 -8.35 -6.55 -4.75
C ILE A 239 -9.60 -5.73 -5.07
N ALA A 240 -10.20 -5.93 -6.24
CA ALA A 240 -11.43 -5.26 -6.66
C ALA A 240 -12.62 -5.58 -5.77
N ASN A 241 -12.80 -6.87 -5.47
CA ASN A 241 -13.96 -7.40 -4.78
C ASN A 241 -13.51 -8.04 -3.46
N PRO A 242 -13.10 -7.22 -2.48
CA PRO A 242 -12.55 -7.72 -1.24
C PRO A 242 -13.61 -8.49 -0.47
N VAL A 243 -13.28 -9.71 -0.06
CA VAL A 243 -14.18 -10.52 0.74
C VAL A 243 -13.80 -10.43 2.22
N PRO A 244 -14.76 -10.37 3.16
CA PRO A 244 -14.45 -10.29 4.57
C PRO A 244 -13.57 -11.45 5.04
N SER A 245 -12.61 -11.14 5.90
CA SER A 245 -11.76 -12.15 6.55
C SER A 245 -12.61 -13.19 7.27
N ASN A 246 -12.27 -14.46 7.07
CA ASN A 246 -12.93 -15.61 7.66
C ASN A 246 -11.87 -16.72 7.89
N PRO A 247 -11.84 -17.38 9.06
CA PRO A 247 -10.91 -18.47 9.35
C PRO A 247 -10.84 -19.59 8.30
N ASP A 248 -11.96 -19.87 7.62
CA ASP A 248 -12.09 -20.96 6.64
C ASP A 248 -11.87 -20.50 5.19
N ARG A 249 -11.41 -19.26 4.98
CA ARG A 249 -11.02 -18.74 3.67
C ARG A 249 -9.51 -18.84 3.45
N PRO A 250 -9.06 -18.86 2.18
CA PRO A 250 -7.64 -18.80 1.87
C PRO A 250 -7.02 -17.46 2.30
N LEU A 251 -5.72 -17.47 2.59
CA LEU A 251 -4.94 -16.27 2.91
C LEU A 251 -4.92 -15.29 1.73
N GLY A 252 -4.91 -15.80 0.50
CA GLY A 252 -4.89 -15.03 -0.75
C GLY A 252 -6.02 -13.98 -0.82
N ASP A 253 -7.18 -14.28 -0.25
CA ASP A 253 -8.33 -13.36 -0.16
C ASP A 253 -8.00 -12.07 0.62
N LEU A 254 -6.94 -12.05 1.42
CA LEU A 254 -6.50 -10.87 2.18
C LEU A 254 -5.52 -9.96 1.42
N ILE A 255 -5.16 -10.28 0.17
CA ILE A 255 -4.18 -9.50 -0.59
C ILE A 255 -4.55 -8.01 -0.67
N TYR A 256 -5.83 -7.68 -0.79
CA TYR A 256 -6.34 -6.31 -0.87
C TYR A 256 -5.93 -5.42 0.32
N ARG A 257 -5.54 -6.03 1.44
CA ARG A 257 -5.11 -5.32 2.65
C ARG A 257 -3.64 -4.91 2.61
N TYR A 258 -2.80 -5.64 1.88
CA TYR A 258 -1.35 -5.59 2.00
C TYR A 258 -0.70 -5.00 0.75
N SER A 259 -0.86 -3.69 0.57
CA SER A 259 -0.44 -2.97 -0.63
C SER A 259 1.07 -3.07 -0.92
N PHE A 260 1.88 -3.12 0.14
CA PHE A 260 3.33 -3.35 0.08
C PHE A 260 3.76 -4.66 -0.60
N LEU A 261 2.82 -5.60 -0.81
CA LEU A 261 3.08 -6.83 -1.57
C LEU A 261 2.86 -6.67 -3.08
N TYR A 262 2.12 -5.64 -3.51
CA TYR A 262 1.62 -5.52 -4.90
C TYR A 262 2.75 -5.48 -5.92
N LYS A 263 3.83 -4.75 -5.64
CA LYS A 263 4.99 -4.68 -6.53
C LYS A 263 5.59 -6.05 -6.84
N ASN A 264 5.58 -6.99 -5.88
CA ASN A 264 6.21 -8.30 -6.04
C ASN A 264 5.20 -9.41 -6.42
N LEU A 265 3.89 -9.18 -6.20
CA LEU A 265 2.82 -10.14 -6.48
C LEU A 265 2.03 -9.86 -7.76
N LEU A 266 2.03 -8.61 -8.25
CA LEU A 266 1.25 -8.16 -9.41
C LEU A 266 2.12 -7.74 -10.61
N LEU A 267 3.45 -7.66 -10.44
CA LEU A 267 4.39 -7.38 -11.52
C LEU A 267 5.29 -8.57 -11.79
N THR A 268 5.62 -8.75 -13.06
CA THR A 268 6.59 -9.73 -13.57
C THR A 268 7.81 -9.01 -14.14
N ARG A 269 8.88 -9.74 -14.45
CA ARG A 269 10.08 -9.16 -15.13
C ARG A 269 9.77 -8.59 -16.51
N GLU A 270 8.67 -9.03 -17.10
CA GLU A 270 8.19 -8.66 -18.43
C GLU A 270 7.11 -7.58 -18.40
N SER A 271 6.71 -7.11 -17.22
CA SER A 271 5.69 -6.06 -17.09
C SER A 271 6.20 -4.74 -17.67
N ASP A 272 5.42 -4.19 -18.60
CA ASP A 272 5.70 -2.91 -19.24
C ASP A 272 5.55 -1.71 -18.27
N TYR A 273 5.89 -0.52 -18.78
CA TYR A 273 5.84 0.71 -18.00
C TYR A 273 4.41 1.08 -17.55
N GLU A 274 3.41 0.86 -18.39
CA GLU A 274 2.01 1.19 -18.08
C GLU A 274 1.47 0.28 -16.97
N HIS A 275 1.73 -1.03 -17.03
CA HIS A 275 1.44 -1.97 -15.96
C HIS A 275 2.07 -1.53 -14.64
N GLN A 276 3.35 -1.16 -14.66
CA GLN A 276 4.04 -0.68 -13.47
C GLN A 276 3.38 0.57 -12.88
N ARG A 277 2.96 1.52 -13.73
CA ARG A 277 2.27 2.74 -13.31
C ARG A 277 0.90 2.44 -12.70
N ILE A 278 0.13 1.54 -13.31
CA ILE A 278 -1.18 1.10 -12.81
C ILE A 278 -1.02 0.48 -11.41
N ILE A 279 -0.11 -0.49 -11.25
CA ILE A 279 0.10 -1.16 -9.96
C ILE A 279 0.63 -0.19 -8.89
N GLN A 280 1.51 0.75 -9.24
CA GLN A 280 1.96 1.80 -8.31
C GLN A 280 0.80 2.67 -7.81
N SER A 281 -0.14 3.02 -8.70
CA SER A 281 -1.31 3.80 -8.31
C SER A 281 -2.20 3.04 -7.32
N TYR A 282 -2.34 1.71 -7.49
CA TYR A 282 -3.09 0.86 -6.57
C TYR A 282 -2.43 0.75 -5.20
N ASP A 283 -1.11 0.57 -5.18
CA ASP A 283 -0.34 0.51 -3.94
C ASP A 283 -0.51 1.79 -3.12
N GLN A 284 -0.27 2.95 -3.76
CA GLN A 284 -0.38 4.25 -3.11
C GLN A 284 -1.78 4.49 -2.51
N ARG A 285 -2.84 4.19 -3.27
CA ARG A 285 -4.22 4.40 -2.81
C ARG A 285 -4.59 3.51 -1.63
N ALA A 286 -4.21 2.23 -1.70
CA ALA A 286 -4.48 1.27 -0.63
C ALA A 286 -3.74 1.66 0.65
N GLN A 287 -2.48 2.09 0.53
CA GLN A 287 -1.69 2.59 1.65
C GLN A 287 -2.29 3.85 2.27
N GLU A 288 -2.63 4.86 1.47
CA GLU A 288 -3.25 6.11 1.95
C GLU A 288 -4.59 5.84 2.65
N TYR A 289 -5.40 4.93 2.12
CA TYR A 289 -6.66 4.52 2.73
C TYR A 289 -6.45 3.83 4.09
N TYR A 290 -5.49 2.90 4.17
CA TYR A 290 -5.14 2.23 5.43
C TYR A 290 -4.68 3.23 6.49
N GLU A 291 -3.74 4.11 6.16
CA GLU A 291 -3.19 5.10 7.08
C GLU A 291 -4.27 6.07 7.59
N PHE A 292 -5.16 6.51 6.69
CA PHE A 292 -6.31 7.33 7.07
C PHE A 292 -7.20 6.61 8.10
N ARG A 293 -7.57 5.35 7.83
CA ARG A 293 -8.42 4.57 8.74
C ARG A 293 -7.74 4.34 10.08
N LEU A 294 -6.42 4.12 10.10
CA LEU A 294 -5.67 3.93 11.33
C LEU A 294 -5.58 5.23 12.14
N ASN A 295 -5.27 6.36 11.52
CA ASN A 295 -5.26 7.67 12.17
C ASN A 295 -6.60 7.99 12.84
N ARG A 296 -7.70 7.69 12.14
CA ARG A 296 -9.06 7.90 12.65
C ARG A 296 -9.35 7.02 13.88
N PHE A 297 -8.97 5.74 13.82
CA PHE A 297 -9.09 4.81 14.94
C PHE A 297 -8.24 5.23 16.14
N VAL A 298 -6.98 5.59 15.91
CA VAL A 298 -6.05 6.04 16.95
C VAL A 298 -6.56 7.31 17.63
N THR A 299 -7.04 8.29 16.85
CA THR A 299 -7.65 9.53 17.38
C THR A 299 -8.90 9.23 18.20
N TYR A 300 -9.74 8.30 17.72
CA TYR A 300 -10.92 7.84 18.46
C TYR A 300 -10.54 7.24 19.81
N GLN A 301 -9.57 6.32 19.84
CA GLN A 301 -9.07 5.71 21.07
C GLN A 301 -8.50 6.74 22.04
N ALA A 302 -7.77 7.74 21.52
CA ALA A 302 -7.23 8.83 22.32
C ALA A 302 -8.34 9.64 23.02
N ARG A 303 -9.37 10.02 22.27
CA ARG A 303 -10.53 10.77 22.80
C ARG A 303 -11.33 9.96 23.81
N LEU A 304 -11.53 8.66 23.57
CA LEU A 304 -12.21 7.79 24.53
C LEU A 304 -11.47 7.74 25.88
N ALA A 305 -10.15 7.57 25.85
CA ALA A 305 -9.35 7.53 27.07
C ALA A 305 -9.36 8.88 27.81
N GLN A 306 -9.36 10.01 27.09
CA GLN A 306 -9.53 11.34 27.68
C GLN A 306 -10.90 11.49 28.35
N LEU A 307 -11.98 11.06 27.70
CA LEU A 307 -13.33 11.08 28.29
C LEU A 307 -13.47 10.15 29.50
N ALA A 308 -12.87 8.97 29.46
CA ALA A 308 -12.87 8.05 30.60
C ALA A 308 -12.19 8.71 31.81
N LYS A 309 -11.07 9.42 31.60
CA LYS A 309 -10.41 10.23 32.65
C LYS A 309 -11.26 11.43 33.08
N ALA A 310 -11.91 12.13 32.16
CA ALA A 310 -12.73 13.30 32.46
C ALA A 310 -14.02 12.94 33.24
N ARG A 311 -14.65 11.80 32.94
CA ARG A 311 -15.80 11.27 33.70
C ARG A 311 -15.45 10.89 35.14
N GLN A 312 -14.18 10.58 35.42
CA GLN A 312 -13.70 10.42 36.80
C GLN A 312 -13.52 11.77 37.52
N LEU A 313 -13.47 12.89 36.80
CA LEU A 313 -13.14 14.23 37.33
C LEU A 313 -14.33 15.21 37.31
N SER A 314 -15.36 15.03 36.48
CA SER A 314 -16.54 15.89 36.46
C SER A 314 -17.78 15.23 35.82
N GLN A 315 -18.96 15.52 36.40
CA GLN A 315 -20.26 15.19 35.82
C GLN A 315 -20.65 16.27 34.79
N GLY A 316 -20.42 16.03 33.50
CA GLY A 316 -20.95 16.94 32.49
C GLY A 316 -20.40 16.77 31.08
N ALA A 317 -21.32 16.80 30.11
CA ALA A 317 -21.09 16.85 28.66
C ALA A 317 -20.57 15.55 28.00
N GLY A 318 -21.48 14.58 27.83
CA GLY A 318 -21.29 13.47 26.90
C GLY A 318 -21.38 13.94 25.44
N ARG A 319 -20.24 14.33 24.84
CA ARG A 319 -20.17 14.44 23.37
C ARG A 319 -20.33 13.04 22.76
N ILE A 320 -21.22 12.90 21.79
CA ILE A 320 -21.40 11.66 21.01
C ILE A 320 -20.14 11.48 20.15
N ILE A 321 -19.19 10.66 20.61
CA ILE A 321 -18.04 10.29 19.78
C ILE A 321 -18.49 9.18 18.82
N ARG A 322 -18.37 9.44 17.51
CA ARG A 322 -18.61 8.43 16.48
C ARG A 322 -17.65 7.25 16.67
N ARG A 323 -18.21 6.04 16.77
CA ARG A 323 -17.44 4.81 16.95
C ARG A 323 -16.64 4.49 15.69
N GLU A 324 -15.34 4.33 15.84
CA GLU A 324 -14.44 3.86 14.78
C GLU A 324 -14.06 2.40 15.00
N LYS A 325 -14.13 1.61 13.93
CA LYS A 325 -13.72 0.20 13.95
C LYS A 325 -12.20 0.11 13.77
N ASN A 326 -11.59 -0.85 14.48
CA ASN A 326 -10.19 -1.23 14.28
C ASN A 326 -9.97 -1.61 12.80
N PRO A 327 -9.06 -0.94 12.08
CA PRO A 327 -8.81 -1.20 10.67
C PRO A 327 -7.80 -2.33 10.42
N THR A 328 -7.28 -2.97 11.47
CA THR A 328 -6.35 -4.11 11.40
C THR A 328 -7.07 -5.42 11.70
N LEU A 329 -6.45 -6.55 11.35
CA LEU A 329 -6.88 -7.88 11.81
C LEU A 329 -6.30 -8.26 13.18
N LEU A 330 -5.51 -7.38 13.80
CA LEU A 330 -5.06 -7.53 15.18
C LEU A 330 -6.21 -7.24 16.13
N GLY A 331 -6.33 -8.01 17.21
CA GLY A 331 -7.25 -7.66 18.30
C GLY A 331 -6.87 -6.30 18.92
N ASP A 332 -7.81 -5.57 19.51
CA ASP A 332 -7.55 -4.21 20.05
C ASP A 332 -6.38 -4.18 21.06
N ARG A 333 -6.21 -5.24 21.86
CA ARG A 333 -5.07 -5.38 22.78
C ARG A 333 -3.75 -5.62 22.05
N GLU A 334 -3.76 -6.44 21.00
CA GLU A 334 -2.58 -6.73 20.18
C GLU A 334 -2.15 -5.48 19.40
N LEU A 335 -3.11 -4.74 18.82
CA LEU A 335 -2.86 -3.47 18.15
C LEU A 335 -2.28 -2.44 19.13
N ALA A 336 -2.84 -2.31 20.34
CA ALA A 336 -2.30 -1.41 21.35
C ALA A 336 -0.87 -1.78 21.77
N ALA A 337 -0.57 -3.07 21.93
CA ALA A 337 0.76 -3.57 22.25
C ALA A 337 1.75 -3.31 21.10
N ALA A 338 1.34 -3.54 19.85
CA ALA A 338 2.14 -3.29 18.66
C ALA A 338 2.42 -1.79 18.49
N LEU A 339 1.41 -0.93 18.63
CA LEU A 339 1.56 0.53 18.60
C LEU A 339 2.57 1.00 19.64
N ARG A 340 2.47 0.53 20.90
CA ARG A 340 3.48 0.83 21.93
C ARG A 340 4.85 0.31 21.53
N HIS A 341 4.94 -0.93 21.07
CA HIS A 341 6.22 -1.49 20.66
C HIS A 341 6.91 -0.65 19.58
N PHE A 342 6.22 -0.26 18.51
CA PHE A 342 6.80 0.54 17.43
C PHE A 342 7.00 2.02 17.79
N TRP A 343 6.20 2.55 18.70
CA TRP A 343 6.28 3.95 19.08
C TRP A 343 7.23 4.24 20.26
N ASP A 344 7.34 3.31 21.21
CA ASP A 344 7.99 3.56 22.48
C ASP A 344 9.45 3.97 22.28
N LYS A 345 9.81 5.06 22.95
CA LYS A 345 11.19 5.51 23.07
C LYS A 345 11.95 4.48 23.90
N HIS A 346 13.11 4.05 23.40
CA HIS A 346 13.99 3.16 24.14
C HIS A 346 14.50 3.85 25.43
N PRO A 347 14.98 3.09 26.43
CA PRO A 347 15.62 3.67 27.61
C PRO A 347 16.73 4.64 27.17
N GLY A 348 16.56 5.93 27.47
CA GLY A 348 17.37 7.03 26.90
C GLY A 348 16.58 8.11 26.16
N ARG A 349 15.25 7.95 25.98
CA ARG A 349 14.33 8.88 25.26
C ARG A 349 14.55 8.98 23.75
N GLU A 350 15.43 8.15 23.19
CA GLU A 350 15.67 8.09 21.75
C GLU A 350 14.63 7.22 21.03
N THR A 351 14.21 7.63 19.84
CA THR A 351 13.37 6.82 18.95
C THR A 351 14.21 5.78 18.20
N ARG A 352 13.58 4.75 17.62
CA ARG A 352 14.32 3.74 16.82
C ARG A 352 15.00 4.35 15.59
N GLN A 353 14.38 5.37 14.99
CA GLN A 353 14.97 6.14 13.89
C GLN A 353 16.22 6.88 14.35
N GLU A 354 16.17 7.55 15.50
CA GLU A 354 17.32 8.24 16.09
C GLU A 354 18.46 7.25 16.40
N LEU A 355 18.15 6.09 16.97
CA LEU A 355 19.14 5.04 17.23
C LEU A 355 19.79 4.50 15.95
N ALA A 356 19.00 4.24 14.91
CA ALA A 356 19.50 3.78 13.63
C ALA A 356 20.38 4.86 12.97
N GLN A 357 19.93 6.11 12.99
CA GLN A 357 20.67 7.24 12.46
C GLN A 357 22.00 7.43 13.18
N ARG A 358 22.01 7.32 14.52
CA ARG A 358 23.23 7.37 15.31
C ARG A 358 24.21 6.27 14.91
N LEU A 359 23.75 5.03 14.77
CA LEU A 359 24.60 3.91 14.36
C LEU A 359 25.20 4.11 12.96
N ARG A 360 24.45 4.74 12.04
CA ARG A 360 24.93 5.12 10.70
C ARG A 360 25.96 6.25 10.74
N THR A 361 25.70 7.31 11.51
CA THR A 361 26.66 8.43 11.64
C THR A 361 27.93 8.01 12.35
N ASP A 362 27.83 7.01 13.25
CA ASP A 362 28.94 6.49 14.03
C ASP A 362 29.78 5.43 13.28
N PHE A 363 29.54 5.14 11.99
CA PHE A 363 30.42 4.26 11.21
C PHE A 363 31.89 4.69 11.29
N ARG A 364 32.11 6.00 11.31
CA ARG A 364 33.43 6.59 11.46
C ARG A 364 34.04 6.39 12.86
N ARG A 365 33.24 6.14 13.89
CA ARG A 365 33.73 5.94 15.26
C ARG A 365 34.15 4.50 15.55
N PHE A 366 33.71 3.54 14.75
CA PHE A 366 34.16 2.16 14.88
C PHE A 366 35.61 2.01 14.43
N SER A 367 36.45 1.50 15.32
CA SER A 367 37.83 1.10 15.06
C SER A 367 37.92 -0.09 14.12
N SER A 368 36.93 -0.99 14.16
CA SER A 368 36.92 -2.22 13.38
C SER A 368 35.49 -2.66 13.02
N TYR A 369 35.39 -3.47 11.97
CA TYR A 369 34.13 -4.09 11.54
C TYR A 369 33.63 -5.11 12.58
N ALA A 370 34.52 -5.73 13.35
CA ALA A 370 34.12 -6.58 14.49
C ALA A 370 33.35 -5.79 15.56
N ASP A 371 33.82 -4.58 15.90
CA ASP A 371 33.15 -3.69 16.86
C ASP A 371 31.77 -3.26 16.36
N PHE A 372 31.67 -2.93 15.06
CA PHE A 372 30.39 -2.65 14.43
C PHE A 372 29.41 -3.83 14.55
N LYS A 373 29.87 -5.06 14.29
CA LYS A 373 29.02 -6.25 14.41
C LYS A 373 28.55 -6.49 15.85
N ALA A 374 29.39 -6.24 16.84
CA ALA A 374 29.01 -6.32 18.25
C ALA A 374 27.93 -5.27 18.61
N GLN A 375 28.07 -4.04 18.10
CA GLN A 375 27.10 -2.97 18.35
C GLN A 375 25.79 -3.17 17.57
N LEU A 376 25.87 -3.75 16.37
CA LEU A 376 24.70 -4.19 15.61
C LEU A 376 23.94 -5.30 16.35
N HIS A 377 24.65 -6.28 16.91
CA HIS A 377 24.05 -7.31 17.77
C HIS A 377 23.29 -6.67 18.93
N GLN A 378 23.95 -5.79 19.69
CA GLN A 378 23.33 -5.10 20.82
C GLN A 378 22.08 -4.31 20.38
N TYR A 379 22.17 -3.55 19.28
CA TYR A 379 21.05 -2.78 18.74
C TYR A 379 19.82 -3.64 18.41
N LEU A 380 20.02 -4.82 17.82
CA LEU A 380 18.94 -5.74 17.46
C LEU A 380 18.30 -6.34 18.72
N ILE A 381 19.09 -6.78 19.70
CA ILE A 381 18.58 -7.48 20.88
C ILE A 381 17.93 -6.57 21.92
N THR A 382 18.12 -5.25 21.88
CA THR A 382 17.52 -4.30 22.85
C THR A 382 15.99 -4.39 22.95
N SER A 383 15.31 -4.92 21.93
CA SER A 383 13.85 -5.13 21.94
C SER A 383 13.42 -6.54 22.31
N LEU A 384 14.35 -7.45 22.56
CA LEU A 384 14.05 -8.81 23.00
C LEU A 384 13.63 -8.81 24.47
N PRO A 385 12.68 -9.67 24.88
CA PRO A 385 12.33 -9.82 26.28
C PRO A 385 13.53 -10.34 27.06
N THR A 386 13.89 -9.70 28.18
CA THR A 386 15.01 -10.11 29.04
C THR A 386 14.84 -11.52 29.60
N ASN A 387 13.60 -12.00 29.69
CA ASN A 387 13.25 -13.31 30.26
C ASN A 387 12.99 -14.37 29.16
N SER A 388 13.32 -14.07 27.90
CA SER A 388 13.12 -15.04 26.82
C SER A 388 14.17 -16.16 26.90
N THR A 389 13.70 -17.41 26.92
CA THR A 389 14.55 -18.62 26.82
C THR A 389 14.91 -18.95 25.37
N TYR A 390 14.35 -18.23 24.38
CA TYR A 390 14.59 -18.47 22.97
C TYR A 390 16.01 -18.03 22.57
N PRO A 391 16.85 -18.91 21.97
CA PRO A 391 18.28 -18.67 21.80
C PRO A 391 18.64 -17.68 20.66
N LEU A 392 17.69 -16.93 20.12
CA LEU A 392 17.89 -16.04 18.98
C LEU A 392 19.04 -15.05 19.18
N SER A 393 19.18 -14.47 20.39
CA SER A 393 20.29 -13.56 20.69
C SER A 393 21.65 -14.24 20.46
N MET A 394 21.79 -15.50 20.88
CA MET A 394 23.02 -16.28 20.70
C MET A 394 23.22 -16.67 19.23
N GLN A 395 22.17 -17.13 18.56
CA GLN A 395 22.21 -17.47 17.13
C GLN A 395 22.60 -16.26 16.28
N LEU A 396 22.03 -15.08 16.55
CA LEU A 396 22.38 -13.81 15.91
C LEU A 396 23.85 -13.46 16.15
N LYS A 397 24.34 -13.62 17.38
CA LYS A 397 25.75 -13.33 17.71
C LYS A 397 26.71 -14.22 16.93
N VAL A 398 26.46 -15.53 16.92
CA VAL A 398 27.29 -16.51 16.20
C VAL A 398 27.26 -16.23 14.70
N HIS A 399 26.07 -16.02 14.14
CA HIS A 399 25.92 -15.73 12.72
C HIS A 399 26.62 -14.41 12.33
N LEU A 400 26.44 -13.34 13.10
CA LEU A 400 27.14 -12.06 12.90
C LEU A 400 28.66 -12.25 12.89
N GLN A 401 29.20 -12.98 13.88
CA GLN A 401 30.65 -13.24 13.93
C GLN A 401 31.15 -13.92 12.64
N GLY A 402 30.38 -14.87 12.09
CA GLY A 402 30.66 -15.56 10.83
C GLY A 402 30.46 -14.73 9.55
N ILE A 403 29.76 -13.59 9.60
CA ILE A 403 29.59 -12.74 8.41
C ILE A 403 30.90 -11.98 8.10
N LEU A 404 31.45 -12.25 6.90
CA LEU A 404 32.58 -11.53 6.31
C LEU A 404 33.79 -11.38 7.25
N PRO A 405 34.32 -12.48 7.82
CA PRO A 405 35.34 -12.41 8.88
C PRO A 405 36.64 -11.76 8.40
N HIS A 406 37.00 -11.91 7.12
CA HIS A 406 38.19 -11.30 6.51
C HIS A 406 38.18 -9.76 6.52
N TYR A 407 37.01 -9.15 6.77
CA TYR A 407 36.86 -7.70 6.87
C TYR A 407 36.90 -7.20 8.32
N ASN A 408 36.98 -8.09 9.33
CA ASN A 408 36.88 -7.74 10.76
C ASN A 408 37.82 -6.61 11.21
N HIS A 409 39.04 -6.55 10.65
CA HIS A 409 40.04 -5.54 11.00
C HIS A 409 39.91 -4.23 10.20
N ARG A 410 39.03 -4.19 9.20
CA ARG A 410 38.78 -2.98 8.40
C ARG A 410 37.74 -2.11 9.09
N ARG A 411 37.79 -0.82 8.82
CA ARG A 411 36.75 0.12 9.24
C ARG A 411 35.45 -0.19 8.48
N PRO A 412 34.29 -0.21 9.15
CA PRO A 412 33.01 -0.43 8.48
C PRO A 412 32.67 0.76 7.57
N ASP A 413 32.00 0.46 6.47
CA ASP A 413 31.40 1.43 5.56
C ASP A 413 29.94 1.03 5.24
N GLU A 414 29.25 1.86 4.46
CA GLU A 414 27.87 1.60 4.09
C GLU A 414 27.71 0.30 3.28
N ALA A 415 28.71 -0.05 2.47
CA ALA A 415 28.69 -1.27 1.66
C ALA A 415 28.79 -2.54 2.52
N LEU A 416 29.70 -2.56 3.51
CA LEU A 416 29.80 -3.64 4.49
C LEU A 416 28.54 -3.71 5.34
N SER A 417 27.98 -2.58 5.77
CA SER A 417 26.72 -2.55 6.51
C SER A 417 25.58 -3.17 5.70
N LEU A 418 25.41 -2.77 4.43
CA LEU A 418 24.38 -3.33 3.54
C LEU A 418 24.58 -4.84 3.35
N ARG A 419 25.79 -5.30 3.03
CA ARG A 419 26.09 -6.74 2.88
C ARG A 419 25.80 -7.53 4.16
N THR A 420 26.09 -6.95 5.32
CA THR A 420 25.80 -7.56 6.62
C THR A 420 24.29 -7.67 6.83
N ALA A 421 23.56 -6.58 6.61
CA ALA A 421 22.12 -6.52 6.78
C ALA A 421 21.38 -7.47 5.81
N THR A 422 21.83 -7.58 4.56
CA THR A 422 21.30 -8.56 3.59
C THR A 422 21.53 -10.00 4.06
N LYS A 423 22.72 -10.33 4.58
CA LYS A 423 22.99 -11.68 5.13
C LYS A 423 22.18 -11.98 6.38
N LEU A 424 21.96 -11.00 7.27
CA LEU A 424 21.08 -11.15 8.43
C LEU A 424 19.63 -11.35 8.03
N LEU A 425 19.17 -10.62 7.02
CA LEU A 425 17.83 -10.84 6.47
C LEU A 425 17.71 -12.25 5.88
N GLY A 426 18.78 -12.73 5.22
CA GLY A 426 19.00 -14.13 4.80
C GLY A 426 18.77 -15.16 5.90
N LEU A 427 19.33 -14.93 7.08
CA LEU A 427 19.12 -15.79 8.24
C LEU A 427 17.67 -15.72 8.77
N LEU A 428 17.13 -14.51 8.87
CA LEU A 428 15.86 -14.26 9.57
C LEU A 428 14.62 -14.57 8.73
N MET A 429 14.74 -14.66 7.40
CA MET A 429 13.63 -14.83 6.49
C MET A 429 14.02 -15.64 5.25
N VAL A 430 13.03 -16.24 4.60
CA VAL A 430 13.19 -16.95 3.32
C VAL A 430 13.98 -16.13 2.30
N GLU A 431 14.89 -16.79 1.57
CA GLU A 431 15.66 -16.16 0.48
C GLU A 431 15.00 -16.34 -0.90
N ASN A 432 14.35 -17.49 -1.15
CA ASN A 432 13.74 -17.80 -2.43
C ASN A 432 12.59 -18.83 -2.32
N ASP A 433 11.69 -18.85 -3.31
CA ASP A 433 10.56 -19.77 -3.44
C ASP A 433 10.99 -21.25 -3.55
N ALA A 434 12.22 -21.54 -4.02
CA ALA A 434 12.71 -22.90 -4.22
C ALA A 434 13.07 -23.64 -2.92
N HIS A 435 13.46 -22.91 -1.87
CA HIS A 435 13.84 -23.44 -0.56
C HIS A 435 13.29 -22.53 0.54
N PRO A 436 12.01 -22.70 0.92
CA PRO A 436 11.39 -21.91 1.97
C PRO A 436 11.87 -22.36 3.36
N ASP A 437 13.16 -22.17 3.64
CA ASP A 437 13.73 -22.36 4.98
C ASP A 437 13.42 -21.13 5.85
N HIS A 438 12.13 -20.92 6.13
CA HIS A 438 11.64 -19.86 7.04
C HIS A 438 11.29 -20.39 8.43
N TYR A 439 11.82 -21.56 8.81
CA TYR A 439 11.55 -22.16 10.11
C TYR A 439 12.03 -21.28 11.28
N LEU A 440 13.23 -20.70 11.19
CA LEU A 440 13.72 -19.76 12.20
C LEU A 440 12.81 -18.53 12.33
N PHE A 441 12.23 -18.07 11.21
CA PHE A 441 11.26 -16.97 11.21
C PHE A 441 9.97 -17.37 11.94
N ILE A 442 9.42 -18.54 11.62
CA ILE A 442 8.23 -19.08 12.30
C ILE A 442 8.50 -19.26 13.79
N GLU A 443 9.63 -19.85 14.17
CA GLU A 443 10.01 -20.02 15.57
C GLU A 443 10.16 -18.68 16.28
N ALA A 444 10.77 -17.68 15.64
CA ALA A 444 10.85 -16.33 16.21
C ALA A 444 9.46 -15.72 16.41
N VAL A 445 8.56 -15.85 15.44
CA VAL A 445 7.17 -15.37 15.57
C VAL A 445 6.43 -16.11 16.68
N ALA A 446 6.61 -17.42 16.79
CA ALA A 446 5.95 -18.25 17.81
C ALA A 446 6.45 -17.96 19.23
N ASN A 447 7.77 -17.76 19.41
CA ASN A 447 8.39 -17.57 20.72
C ASN A 447 8.47 -16.11 21.18
N LEU A 448 8.60 -15.16 20.25
CA LEU A 448 8.74 -13.73 20.55
C LEU A 448 7.49 -12.91 20.21
N GLY A 449 6.62 -13.44 19.36
CA GLY A 449 5.49 -12.73 18.80
C GLY A 449 5.83 -11.92 17.53
N ALA A 450 4.80 -11.65 16.73
CA ALA A 450 4.93 -10.93 15.46
C ALA A 450 5.48 -9.51 15.63
N SER A 451 5.06 -8.76 16.65
CA SER A 451 5.49 -7.37 16.87
C SER A 451 7.00 -7.25 17.10
N ILE A 452 7.57 -8.13 17.96
CA ILE A 452 9.01 -8.13 18.26
C ILE A 452 9.81 -8.56 17.04
N THR A 453 9.34 -9.61 16.35
CA THR A 453 10.00 -10.15 15.15
C THR A 453 10.05 -9.11 14.03
N ILE A 454 8.92 -8.49 13.70
CA ILE A 454 8.87 -7.38 12.74
C ILE A 454 9.68 -6.18 13.23
N GLY A 455 9.65 -5.87 14.53
CA GLY A 455 10.46 -4.80 15.11
C GLY A 455 11.95 -4.97 14.84
N MET A 456 12.48 -6.19 14.89
CA MET A 456 13.87 -6.48 14.52
C MET A 456 14.15 -6.28 13.02
N LEU A 457 13.23 -6.71 12.16
CA LEU A 457 13.38 -6.53 10.71
C LEU A 457 13.34 -5.04 10.32
N ILE A 458 12.44 -4.27 10.95
CA ILE A 458 12.34 -2.82 10.74
C ILE A 458 13.59 -2.10 11.26
N LYS A 459 14.18 -2.54 12.37
CA LYS A 459 15.48 -2.02 12.83
C LYS A 459 16.57 -2.19 11.76
N LEU A 460 16.61 -3.34 11.06
CA LEU A 460 17.54 -3.55 9.95
C LEU A 460 17.25 -2.61 8.78
N THR A 461 15.99 -2.38 8.41
CA THR A 461 15.63 -1.46 7.31
C THR A 461 15.86 0.01 7.68
N LEU A 462 15.74 0.39 8.94
CA LEU A 462 16.08 1.74 9.41
C LEU A 462 17.60 1.99 9.37
N LEU A 463 18.39 0.98 9.73
CA LEU A 463 19.85 1.01 9.63
C LEU A 463 20.32 1.03 8.16
N CYS A 464 19.69 0.22 7.31
CA CYS A 464 20.01 0.06 5.90
C CYS A 464 18.75 0.25 5.03
N PRO A 465 18.38 1.50 4.67
CA PRO A 465 17.18 1.80 3.89
C PRO A 465 17.01 1.00 2.58
N PRO A 466 18.09 0.70 1.81
CA PRO A 466 17.97 -0.13 0.60
C PRO A 466 17.46 -1.56 0.85
N LEU A 467 17.37 -2.01 2.10
CA LEU A 467 16.88 -3.34 2.48
C LEU A 467 15.34 -3.41 2.48
N LEU A 468 14.63 -2.28 2.53
CA LEU A 468 13.17 -2.27 2.62
C LEU A 468 12.49 -3.03 1.45
N PRO A 469 12.83 -2.79 0.17
CA PRO A 469 12.24 -3.54 -0.94
C PRO A 469 12.54 -5.04 -0.88
N GLU A 470 13.69 -5.43 -0.33
CA GLU A 470 14.08 -6.84 -0.18
C GLU A 470 13.26 -7.52 0.92
N LEU A 471 12.96 -6.82 2.02
CA LEU A 471 12.05 -7.31 3.05
C LEU A 471 10.63 -7.53 2.49
N GLU A 472 10.08 -6.58 1.73
CA GLU A 472 8.76 -6.70 1.10
C GLU A 472 8.69 -7.84 0.09
N LYS A 473 9.78 -8.05 -0.66
CA LYS A 473 9.91 -9.17 -1.58
C LYS A 473 9.87 -10.52 -0.84
N ARG A 474 10.57 -10.65 0.28
CA ARG A 474 10.55 -11.87 1.11
C ARG A 474 9.20 -12.11 1.78
N LEU A 475 8.51 -11.06 2.21
CA LEU A 475 7.12 -11.17 2.68
C LEU A 475 6.18 -11.64 1.56
N SER A 476 6.44 -11.21 0.32
CA SER A 476 5.67 -11.63 -0.85
C SER A 476 5.93 -13.10 -1.22
N HIS A 477 7.16 -13.60 -1.05
CA HIS A 477 7.47 -15.02 -1.16
C HIS A 477 6.69 -15.85 -0.13
N LEU A 478 6.68 -15.42 1.14
CA LEU A 478 5.88 -16.08 2.18
C LEU A 478 4.38 -16.03 1.88
N PHE A 479 3.86 -14.87 1.47
CA PHE A 479 2.45 -14.73 1.11
C PHE A 479 2.08 -15.67 -0.04
N ARG A 480 2.89 -15.73 -1.10
CA ARG A 480 2.69 -16.63 -2.24
C ARG A 480 2.69 -18.09 -1.81
N HIS A 481 3.62 -18.49 -0.94
CA HIS A 481 3.72 -19.87 -0.43
C HIS A 481 2.46 -20.29 0.34
N TYR A 482 1.88 -19.38 1.12
CA TYR A 482 0.71 -19.66 1.97
C TYR A 482 -0.63 -19.20 1.37
N GLN A 483 -0.66 -18.65 0.15
CA GLN A 483 -1.84 -17.99 -0.41
C GLN A 483 -3.09 -18.89 -0.44
N ASP A 484 -2.91 -20.18 -0.69
CA ASP A 484 -4.01 -21.16 -0.81
C ASP A 484 -4.33 -21.83 0.55
N SER A 485 -3.52 -21.57 1.58
CA SER A 485 -3.73 -22.08 2.94
C SER A 485 -4.82 -21.29 3.66
N LEU A 486 -5.55 -21.93 4.57
CA LEU A 486 -6.63 -21.30 5.32
C LEU A 486 -6.10 -20.22 6.28
N GLN A 487 -6.88 -19.16 6.47
CA GLN A 487 -6.55 -18.05 7.37
C GLN A 487 -6.33 -18.50 8.81
N LYS A 488 -7.06 -19.52 9.28
CA LYS A 488 -6.87 -20.09 10.62
C LYS A 488 -5.50 -20.75 10.81
N ASP A 489 -5.00 -21.44 9.78
CA ASP A 489 -3.72 -22.14 9.79
C ASP A 489 -2.53 -21.19 9.58
N THR A 490 -2.81 -20.01 9.01
CA THR A 490 -1.83 -18.97 8.67
C THR A 490 -1.95 -17.70 9.53
N ASN A 491 -2.65 -17.78 10.66
CA ASN A 491 -2.86 -16.63 11.54
C ASN A 491 -1.55 -15.97 12.01
N TRP A 492 -0.48 -16.75 12.17
CA TRP A 492 0.85 -16.22 12.48
C TRP A 492 1.35 -15.25 11.38
N LEU A 493 1.13 -15.58 10.10
CA LEU A 493 1.54 -14.77 8.95
C LEU A 493 0.64 -13.55 8.81
N ILE A 494 -0.68 -13.69 9.05
CA ILE A 494 -1.60 -12.54 9.14
C ILE A 494 -1.06 -11.55 10.18
N LYS A 495 -0.74 -12.01 11.39
CA LYS A 495 -0.16 -11.14 12.44
C LYS A 495 1.15 -10.50 12.01
N VAL A 496 2.02 -11.22 11.31
CA VAL A 496 3.27 -10.67 10.74
C VAL A 496 2.96 -9.55 9.75
N LEU A 497 2.04 -9.76 8.81
CA LEU A 497 1.67 -8.78 7.78
C LEU A 497 0.99 -7.54 8.38
N GLU A 498 0.08 -7.71 9.36
CA GLU A 498 -0.52 -6.57 10.07
C GLU A 498 0.52 -5.76 10.85
N ASN A 499 1.47 -6.43 11.51
CA ASN A 499 2.53 -5.74 12.24
C ASN A 499 3.51 -5.04 11.30
N TYR A 500 3.83 -5.65 10.15
CA TYR A 500 4.64 -5.00 9.13
C TYR A 500 3.95 -3.75 8.58
N GLN A 501 2.69 -3.87 8.16
CA GLN A 501 1.91 -2.74 7.63
C GLN A 501 1.82 -1.60 8.65
N LEU A 502 1.57 -1.93 9.92
CA LEU A 502 1.56 -0.96 11.00
C LEU A 502 2.92 -0.26 11.14
N ALA A 503 4.01 -1.04 11.22
CA ALA A 503 5.35 -0.51 11.40
C ALA A 503 5.79 0.34 10.19
N SER A 504 5.54 -0.13 8.97
CA SER A 504 5.90 0.59 7.75
C SER A 504 5.18 1.93 7.68
N SER A 505 3.88 1.98 8.01
CA SER A 505 3.14 3.23 8.08
C SER A 505 3.62 4.19 9.17
N ILE A 506 4.15 3.70 10.29
CA ILE A 506 4.72 4.53 11.37
C ILE A 506 6.08 5.11 10.96
N TYR A 507 6.95 4.32 10.33
CA TYR A 507 8.34 4.74 10.08
C TYR A 507 8.59 5.31 8.69
N TYR A 508 7.79 4.92 7.70
CA TYR A 508 7.93 5.31 6.29
C TYR A 508 6.67 5.97 5.72
N GLY A 509 5.55 5.92 6.45
CA GLY A 509 4.25 6.47 6.05
C GLY A 509 3.94 7.84 6.65
N SER A 510 2.65 8.18 6.64
CA SER A 510 2.12 9.50 7.08
C SER A 510 1.25 9.44 8.34
N ILE A 511 1.37 8.39 9.13
CA ILE A 511 0.57 8.19 10.35
C ILE A 511 0.94 9.19 11.44
N ASP A 512 -0.08 9.80 12.05
CA ASP A 512 0.07 10.70 13.19
C ASP A 512 -0.35 10.02 14.50
N LEU A 513 0.65 9.70 15.33
CA LEU A 513 0.45 9.12 16.66
C LEU A 513 0.45 10.17 17.78
N SER A 514 0.53 11.46 17.47
CA SER A 514 0.45 12.56 18.46
C SER A 514 -0.73 12.47 19.43
N PRO A 515 -1.95 12.05 19.00
CA PRO A 515 -3.07 11.83 19.91
C PRO A 515 -2.77 10.81 21.02
N LEU A 516 -2.03 9.74 20.72
CA LEU A 516 -1.59 8.76 21.74
C LEU A 516 -0.48 9.32 22.63
N MET A 517 0.41 10.17 22.09
CA MET A 517 1.47 10.79 22.89
C MET A 517 0.91 11.61 24.06
N GLN A 518 -0.20 12.32 23.84
CA GLN A 518 -0.86 13.09 24.89
C GLN A 518 -1.41 12.19 26.02
N LEU A 519 -1.75 10.93 25.72
CA LEU A 519 -2.17 9.97 26.73
C LEU A 519 -1.00 9.37 27.52
N LEU A 520 0.11 9.06 26.85
CA LEU A 520 1.27 8.40 27.44
C LEU A 520 2.18 9.35 28.24
N LYS A 521 2.15 10.66 27.96
CA LYS A 521 2.94 11.68 28.67
C LYS A 521 2.45 12.01 30.09
N ILE A 522 1.30 11.48 30.54
CA ILE A 522 0.76 11.77 31.88
C ILE A 522 0.92 10.54 32.81
N LYS A 523 2.06 10.57 33.53
CA LYS A 523 2.51 9.89 34.77
C LYS A 523 3.03 8.43 34.71
N PRO A 524 4.27 8.14 35.18
CA PRO A 524 4.56 6.91 35.91
C PRO A 524 4.03 7.02 37.37
N PRO A 525 3.66 5.91 38.02
CA PRO A 525 3.30 5.91 39.44
C PRO A 525 4.51 6.37 40.28
N GLN A 526 4.27 7.25 41.24
CA GLN A 526 5.29 7.56 42.24
C GLN A 526 5.58 6.29 43.06
N PRO A 527 6.84 5.96 43.35
CA PRO A 527 7.13 4.95 44.35
C PRO A 527 6.52 5.40 45.67
N LYS A 528 5.75 4.52 46.31
CA LYS A 528 5.32 4.72 47.69
C LYS A 528 6.59 4.89 48.52
N SER A 529 6.77 6.07 49.10
CA SER A 529 7.74 6.27 50.17
C SER A 529 7.29 5.41 51.35
N GLU A 530 8.10 4.42 51.70
CA GLU A 530 8.03 3.81 53.03
C GLU A 530 8.35 4.89 54.07
N GLY A 531 7.45 5.01 55.04
CA GLY A 531 7.49 5.88 56.20
C GLY A 531 6.38 5.45 57.13
#